data_AF-A0A8C9RP60-F1
#
_entry.id   AF-A0A8C9RP60-F1
#
_cell.length_a   1.000
_cell.length_b   1.000
_cell.length_c   1.000
_cell.angle_alpha   90.00
_cell.angle_beta   90.00
_cell.angle_gamma   90.00
#
_symmetry.space_group_name_H-M   'P 1'
#
loop_
_entity.id
_entity.type
_entity.pdbx_description
1 polymer ?
#
loop_
_entity_poly.entity_id
_entity_poly.type
_entity_poly.pdbx_seq_one_letter_code
_entity_poly.pdbx_strand_id
1 'polypeptide(L)'
;MSAVMMVSKKAVRRWEKLPGRNTFCCDGRVMMARQKGVFYLTLVLIVGTCSLFFSFECPYLALHLSPAIPVFAALLFLFVLAMLLRTSFSDPGVLPRALPDEAAFIEMEIEATNGSVPAGQRPPPRIRNVQINNQIVKLKYCYTCKIFRPPRASHCSICDNCVERFDHHCPWVGNCVGKRNYRYFYLFTLSLSLLTIYIFSFDIVHIVMRSMKTGFVSALKETPGTYPFRTVVVCFFTLWSVVGLTGFHTYLISLNQTTNEDIKGSWSGKNRVQNPYSHKNVLKNCCEVLCGPVYPSVLDRRGLLESSAIKGIQPAATATVSKSTDSVQQISVSRLVLHSLHC
;
A
#
# COMPACT_ATOMS: atom_id res chain seq x y z
N MET A 1 -51.44 -18.19 -22.01
CA MET A 1 -50.80 -17.43 -20.91
C MET A 1 -49.30 -17.71 -20.96
N SER A 2 -48.51 -16.82 -21.57
CA SER A 2 -47.04 -16.96 -21.60
C SER A 2 -46.46 -16.48 -20.29
N ALA A 3 -45.84 -17.39 -19.53
CA ALA A 3 -45.08 -17.05 -18.35
C ALA A 3 -43.81 -16.29 -18.77
N VAL A 4 -43.77 -15.00 -18.48
CA VAL A 4 -42.55 -14.19 -18.59
C VAL A 4 -41.61 -14.69 -17.48
N MET A 5 -40.61 -15.48 -17.83
CA MET A 5 -39.49 -15.77 -16.94
C MET A 5 -38.75 -14.45 -16.67
N MET A 6 -39.04 -13.82 -15.54
CA MET A 6 -38.20 -12.74 -15.02
C MET A 6 -36.86 -13.35 -14.61
N VAL A 7 -35.91 -13.37 -15.55
CA VAL A 7 -34.50 -13.62 -15.23
C VAL A 7 -34.07 -12.49 -14.29
N SER A 8 -34.04 -12.78 -12.99
CA SER A 8 -33.49 -11.89 -11.98
C SER A 8 -32.05 -11.56 -12.39
N LYS A 9 -31.81 -10.31 -12.85
CA LYS A 9 -30.47 -9.86 -13.19
C LYS A 9 -29.64 -9.91 -11.90
N LYS A 10 -28.73 -10.88 -11.81
CA LYS A 10 -27.80 -10.99 -10.70
C LYS A 10 -27.06 -9.66 -10.56
N ALA A 11 -27.22 -9.00 -9.42
CA ALA A 11 -26.59 -7.71 -9.16
C ALA A 11 -25.06 -7.90 -9.14
N VAL A 12 -24.36 -7.20 -10.04
CA VAL A 12 -22.90 -7.31 -10.20
C VAL A 12 -22.23 -6.31 -9.27
N ARG A 13 -21.24 -6.77 -8.49
CA ARG A 13 -20.48 -5.91 -7.56
C ARG A 13 -19.39 -5.15 -8.33
N ARG A 14 -19.09 -3.92 -7.92
CA ARG A 14 -18.05 -3.08 -8.57
C ARG A 14 -16.68 -3.75 -8.59
N TRP A 15 -16.30 -4.47 -7.53
CA TRP A 15 -15.02 -5.18 -7.46
C TRP A 15 -14.87 -6.30 -8.51
N GLU A 16 -15.98 -6.91 -8.97
CA GLU A 16 -15.95 -8.00 -9.97
C GLU A 16 -15.56 -7.50 -11.37
N LYS A 17 -15.80 -6.21 -11.63
CA LYS A 17 -15.46 -5.54 -12.90
C LYS A 17 -14.35 -4.50 -12.73
N LEU A 18 -13.72 -4.44 -11.55
CA LEU A 18 -12.63 -3.50 -11.33
C LEU A 18 -11.46 -3.88 -12.24
N PRO A 19 -11.02 -3.00 -13.13
CA PRO A 19 -9.90 -3.30 -14.01
C PRO A 19 -8.59 -3.34 -13.21
N GLY A 20 -7.67 -4.22 -13.60
CA GLY A 20 -6.37 -4.39 -12.97
C GLY A 20 -6.07 -5.85 -12.63
N ARG A 21 -5.00 -6.07 -11.85
CA ARG A 21 -4.51 -7.41 -11.49
C ARG A 21 -4.67 -7.73 -10.00
N ASN A 22 -5.41 -6.90 -9.28
CA ASN A 22 -5.74 -7.17 -7.88
C ASN A 22 -6.70 -8.37 -7.78
N THR A 23 -6.52 -9.15 -6.72
CA THR A 23 -7.42 -10.26 -6.39
C THR A 23 -8.30 -9.85 -5.22
N PHE A 24 -9.56 -10.28 -5.26
CA PHE A 24 -10.57 -9.94 -4.28
C PHE A 24 -11.15 -11.21 -3.65
N CYS A 25 -11.44 -11.16 -2.35
CA CYS A 25 -12.22 -12.20 -1.67
C CYS A 25 -13.10 -11.58 -0.57
N CYS A 26 -13.97 -12.42 0.02
CA CYS A 26 -14.91 -12.03 1.07
C CYS A 26 -15.82 -10.84 0.67
N ASP A 27 -16.51 -10.93 -0.48
CA ASP A 27 -17.37 -9.86 -1.02
C ASP A 27 -16.63 -8.52 -1.19
N GLY A 28 -15.39 -8.59 -1.70
CA GLY A 28 -14.55 -7.41 -1.97
C GLY A 28 -13.94 -6.74 -0.72
N ARG A 29 -14.09 -7.34 0.47
CA ARG A 29 -13.46 -6.82 1.70
C ARG A 29 -11.94 -6.94 1.66
N VAL A 30 -11.44 -8.07 1.17
CA VAL A 30 -10.02 -8.32 1.00
C VAL A 30 -9.62 -7.96 -0.42
N MET A 31 -8.60 -7.13 -0.55
CA MET A 31 -7.95 -6.79 -1.81
C MET A 31 -6.45 -7.00 -1.65
N MET A 32 -5.86 -7.79 -2.54
CA MET A 32 -4.42 -8.06 -2.55
C MET A 32 -3.88 -7.97 -3.97
N ALA A 33 -2.56 -7.90 -4.10
CA ALA A 33 -1.91 -8.08 -5.39
C ALA A 33 -2.02 -9.52 -5.90
N ARG A 34 -1.67 -9.73 -7.18
CA ARG A 34 -1.59 -11.08 -7.77
C ARG A 34 -0.51 -11.94 -7.13
N GLN A 35 0.62 -11.33 -6.76
CA GLN A 35 1.77 -12.01 -6.17
C GLN A 35 1.59 -12.13 -4.65
N LYS A 36 1.15 -13.31 -4.20
CA LYS A 36 0.89 -13.61 -2.77
C LYS A 36 1.95 -14.49 -2.10
N GLY A 37 2.88 -15.05 -2.87
CA GLY A 37 3.85 -16.04 -2.37
C GLY A 37 4.70 -15.53 -1.21
N VAL A 38 5.31 -14.35 -1.36
CA VAL A 38 6.17 -13.75 -0.33
C VAL A 38 5.36 -13.30 0.90
N PHE A 39 4.08 -12.97 0.74
CA PHE A 39 3.18 -12.72 1.86
C PHE A 39 2.97 -13.97 2.72
N TYR A 40 2.75 -15.14 2.11
CA TYR A 40 2.65 -16.38 2.87
C TYR A 40 3.96 -16.73 3.58
N LEU A 41 5.11 -16.47 2.95
CA LEU A 41 6.41 -16.60 3.62
C LEU A 41 6.50 -15.69 4.86
N THR A 42 6.04 -14.44 4.75
CA THR A 42 5.99 -13.49 5.87
C THR A 42 5.15 -14.02 7.02
N LEU A 43 3.95 -14.54 6.73
CA LEU A 43 3.08 -15.15 7.74
C LEU A 43 3.75 -16.35 8.41
N VAL A 44 4.37 -17.24 7.63
CA VAL A 44 5.07 -18.43 8.15
C VAL A 44 6.25 -18.02 9.04
N LEU A 45 7.03 -17.02 8.65
CA LEU A 45 8.15 -16.53 9.45
C LEU A 45 7.68 -15.93 10.79
N ILE A 46 6.64 -15.09 10.77
CA ILE A 46 6.12 -14.45 12.00
C ILE A 46 5.48 -15.51 12.91
N VAL A 47 4.54 -16.30 12.39
CA VAL A 47 3.81 -17.30 13.17
C VAL A 47 4.75 -18.41 13.65
N GLY A 48 5.65 -18.88 12.78
CA GLY A 48 6.64 -19.91 13.11
C GLY A 48 7.58 -19.46 14.22
N THR A 49 8.20 -18.28 14.08
CA THR A 49 9.13 -17.75 15.09
C THR A 49 8.42 -17.53 16.43
N CYS A 50 7.21 -16.97 16.42
CA CYS A 50 6.44 -16.79 17.65
C CYS A 50 6.03 -18.13 18.27
N SER A 51 5.63 -19.12 17.47
CA SER A 51 5.25 -20.45 17.96
C SER A 51 6.43 -21.15 18.63
N LEU A 52 7.63 -21.03 18.07
CA LEU A 52 8.86 -21.55 18.68
C LEU A 52 9.12 -20.85 20.03
N PHE A 53 9.04 -19.52 20.06
CA PHE A 53 9.21 -18.74 21.29
C PHE A 53 8.21 -19.14 22.38
N PHE A 54 6.92 -19.27 22.05
CA PHE A 54 5.89 -19.67 23.00
C PHE A 54 6.03 -21.12 23.48
N SER A 55 6.47 -22.03 22.62
CA SER A 55 6.54 -23.46 22.95
C SER A 55 7.77 -23.81 23.77
N PHE A 56 8.91 -23.15 23.50
CA PHE A 56 10.21 -23.57 24.06
C PHE A 56 10.80 -22.57 25.05
N GLU A 57 10.63 -21.27 24.82
CA GLU A 57 11.27 -20.22 25.64
C GLU A 57 10.33 -19.79 26.78
N CYS A 58 9.07 -19.51 26.46
CA CYS A 58 8.08 -19.00 27.40
C CYS A 58 7.86 -19.89 28.64
N PRO A 59 7.80 -21.23 28.57
CA PRO A 59 7.60 -22.05 29.78
C PRO A 59 8.73 -21.86 30.79
N TYR A 60 9.98 -21.80 30.32
CA TYR A 60 11.14 -21.56 31.18
C TYR A 60 11.12 -20.15 31.77
N LEU A 61 10.91 -19.14 30.92
CA LEU A 61 10.90 -17.72 31.30
C LEU A 61 9.73 -17.36 32.23
N ALA A 62 8.56 -17.96 32.03
CA ALA A 62 7.39 -17.72 32.88
C ALA A 62 7.61 -18.25 34.31
N LEU A 63 8.25 -19.40 34.44
CA LEU A 63 8.54 -20.02 35.74
C LEU A 63 9.69 -19.33 36.49
N HIS A 64 10.73 -18.90 35.77
CA HIS A 64 11.96 -18.41 36.40
C HIS A 64 12.09 -16.88 36.44
N LEU A 65 11.29 -16.14 35.66
CA LEU A 65 11.42 -14.69 35.55
C LEU A 65 10.09 -13.98 35.78
N SER A 66 9.09 -14.20 34.91
CA SER A 66 7.75 -13.63 35.11
C SER A 66 6.71 -14.21 34.15
N PRO A 67 5.48 -14.55 34.60
CA PRO A 67 4.39 -14.93 33.71
C PRO A 67 3.89 -13.78 32.82
N ALA A 68 4.29 -12.53 33.08
CA ALA A 68 3.94 -11.39 32.23
C ALA A 68 4.63 -11.44 30.85
N ILE A 69 5.77 -12.14 30.74
CA ILE A 69 6.56 -12.24 29.51
C ILE A 69 5.73 -12.82 28.33
N PRO A 70 5.16 -14.04 28.45
CA PRO A 70 4.31 -14.57 27.38
C PRO A 70 3.07 -13.73 27.12
N VAL A 71 2.51 -13.04 28.12
CA VAL A 71 1.34 -12.16 27.94
C VAL A 71 1.68 -10.97 27.04
N PHE A 72 2.77 -10.26 27.33
CA PHE A 72 3.22 -9.14 26.49
C PHE A 72 3.60 -9.59 25.08
N ALA A 73 4.30 -10.72 24.95
CA ALA A 73 4.62 -11.30 23.65
C ALA A 73 3.36 -11.60 22.83
N ALA A 74 2.32 -12.17 23.47
CA ALA A 74 1.07 -12.51 22.78
C ALA A 74 0.31 -11.27 22.31
N LEU A 75 0.23 -10.23 23.16
CA LEU A 75 -0.38 -8.95 22.78
C LEU A 75 0.33 -8.30 21.59
N LEU A 76 1.67 -8.29 21.62
CA LEU A 76 2.47 -7.71 20.55
C LEU A 76 2.36 -8.53 19.25
N PHE A 77 2.38 -9.85 19.34
CA PHE A 77 2.15 -10.75 18.20
C PHE A 77 0.78 -10.52 17.53
N LEU A 78 -0.29 -10.46 18.33
CA LEU A 78 -1.63 -10.19 17.81
C LEU A 78 -1.72 -8.82 17.15
N PHE A 79 -1.07 -7.81 17.72
CA PHE A 79 -1.00 -6.47 17.13
C PHE A 79 -0.24 -6.47 15.80
N VAL A 80 0.91 -7.16 15.72
CA VAL A 80 1.70 -7.32 14.48
C VAL A 80 0.85 -7.99 13.40
N LEU A 81 0.18 -9.10 13.72
CA LEU A 81 -0.70 -9.78 12.76
C LEU A 81 -1.85 -8.88 12.31
N ALA A 82 -2.49 -8.16 13.23
CA ALA A 82 -3.57 -7.24 12.89
C ALA A 82 -3.10 -6.13 11.92
N MET A 83 -1.92 -5.54 12.16
CA MET A 83 -1.37 -4.51 11.29
C MET A 83 -0.92 -5.05 9.92
N LEU A 84 -0.31 -6.24 9.89
CA LEU A 84 0.03 -6.94 8.65
C LEU A 84 -1.23 -7.17 7.80
N LEU A 85 -2.23 -7.86 8.36
CA LEU A 85 -3.46 -8.20 7.63
C LEU A 85 -4.22 -6.93 7.20
N ARG A 86 -4.25 -5.90 8.05
CA ARG A 86 -4.87 -4.61 7.70
C ARG A 86 -4.15 -3.92 6.55
N THR A 87 -2.82 -3.99 6.49
CA THR A 87 -2.02 -3.46 5.38
C THR A 87 -2.24 -4.27 4.10
N SER A 88 -2.19 -5.59 4.21
CA SER A 88 -2.28 -6.54 3.11
C SER A 88 -3.64 -6.54 2.45
N PHE A 89 -4.73 -6.51 3.21
CA PHE A 89 -6.09 -6.73 2.70
C PHE A 89 -6.85 -5.44 2.36
N SER A 90 -6.25 -4.28 2.59
CA SER A 90 -6.88 -2.98 2.35
C SER A 90 -6.65 -2.47 0.92
N ASP A 91 -7.55 -1.58 0.49
CA ASP A 91 -7.33 -0.75 -0.69
C ASP A 91 -6.23 0.28 -0.37
N PRO A 92 -5.10 0.28 -1.09
CA PRO A 92 -3.98 1.19 -0.84
C PRO A 92 -4.25 2.63 -1.29
N GLY A 93 -5.34 2.88 -2.03
CA GLY A 93 -5.65 4.15 -2.68
C GLY A 93 -5.69 4.02 -4.19
N VAL A 94 -6.25 2.93 -4.72
CA VAL A 94 -6.35 2.74 -6.17
C VAL A 94 -7.29 3.77 -6.76
N LEU A 95 -6.82 4.46 -7.81
CA LEU A 95 -7.60 5.42 -8.57
C LEU A 95 -8.39 4.71 -9.67
N PRO A 96 -9.67 5.08 -9.90
CA PRO A 96 -10.44 4.54 -11.01
C PRO A 96 -9.79 4.89 -12.35
N ARG A 97 -9.95 4.01 -13.33
CA ARG A 97 -9.57 4.32 -14.72
C ARG A 97 -10.58 5.31 -15.30
N ALA A 98 -10.14 6.11 -16.28
CA ALA A 98 -11.05 7.01 -16.98
C ALA A 98 -12.17 6.20 -17.67
N LEU A 99 -13.37 6.75 -17.66
CA LEU A 99 -14.47 6.23 -18.47
C LEU A 99 -14.13 6.33 -19.96
N PRO A 100 -14.75 5.54 -20.85
CA PRO A 100 -14.45 5.59 -22.29
C PRO A 100 -14.55 7.01 -22.87
N ASP A 101 -15.60 7.75 -22.52
CA ASP A 101 -15.81 9.12 -22.99
C ASP A 101 -14.77 10.10 -22.41
N GLU A 102 -14.41 9.94 -21.13
CA GLU A 102 -13.36 10.73 -20.48
C GLU A 102 -11.99 10.45 -21.11
N ALA A 103 -11.69 9.18 -21.39
CA ALA A 103 -10.45 8.77 -22.03
C ALA A 103 -10.36 9.33 -23.46
N ALA A 104 -11.44 9.24 -24.24
CA ALA A 104 -11.51 9.80 -25.58
C ALA A 104 -11.31 11.33 -25.56
N PHE A 105 -11.95 12.03 -24.62
CA PHE A 105 -11.76 13.47 -24.45
C PHE A 105 -10.32 13.83 -24.09
N ILE A 106 -9.72 13.13 -23.12
CA ILE A 106 -8.33 13.36 -22.70
C ILE A 106 -7.37 13.11 -23.86
N GLU A 107 -7.58 12.04 -24.64
CA GLU A 107 -6.72 11.72 -25.78
C GLU A 107 -6.86 12.72 -26.92
N MET A 108 -8.08 13.18 -27.21
CA MET A 108 -8.33 14.28 -28.14
C MET A 108 -7.62 15.57 -27.72
N GLU A 109 -7.67 15.95 -26.44
CA GLU A 109 -6.98 17.14 -25.92
C GLU A 109 -5.46 17.03 -26.07
N ILE A 110 -4.91 15.84 -25.80
CA ILE A 110 -3.50 15.53 -25.99
C ILE A 110 -3.11 15.60 -27.47
N GLU A 111 -3.93 15.06 -28.36
CA GLU A 111 -3.69 15.09 -29.81
C GLU A 111 -3.78 16.50 -30.38
N ALA A 112 -4.74 17.31 -29.94
CA ALA A 112 -4.85 18.72 -30.31
C ALA A 112 -3.58 19.50 -29.92
N THR A 113 -3.00 19.20 -28.75
CA THR A 113 -1.72 19.78 -28.30
C THR A 113 -0.53 19.25 -29.10
N ASN A 114 -0.59 18.03 -29.62
CA ASN A 114 0.46 17.46 -30.46
C ASN A 114 0.35 17.88 -31.94
N GLY A 115 -0.85 18.25 -32.41
CA GLY A 115 -1.09 18.68 -33.79
C GLY A 115 -0.39 19.99 -34.17
N SER A 116 0.06 20.77 -33.17
CA SER A 116 0.94 21.92 -33.37
C SER A 116 2.42 21.54 -33.58
N VAL A 117 2.77 20.26 -33.57
CA VAL A 117 4.16 19.78 -33.72
C VAL A 117 4.42 19.39 -35.18
N PRO A 118 5.44 19.96 -35.84
CA PRO A 118 5.79 19.61 -37.21
C PRO A 118 6.08 18.12 -37.41
N ALA A 119 5.72 17.59 -38.59
CA ALA A 119 5.99 16.20 -38.96
C ALA A 119 7.50 15.89 -38.88
N GLY A 120 7.87 14.82 -38.17
CA GLY A 120 9.27 14.41 -37.97
C GLY A 120 9.86 14.76 -36.60
N GLN A 121 9.17 15.57 -35.78
CA GLN A 121 9.56 15.81 -34.38
C GLN A 121 8.86 14.83 -33.43
N ARG A 122 9.54 14.42 -32.36
CA ARG A 122 8.93 13.61 -31.31
C ARG A 122 7.83 14.42 -30.63
N PRO A 123 6.60 13.88 -30.49
CA PRO A 123 5.54 14.58 -29.79
C PRO A 123 5.95 14.88 -28.35
N PRO A 124 5.53 16.04 -27.80
CA PRO A 124 5.88 16.44 -26.44
C PRO A 124 5.40 15.39 -25.43
N PRO A 125 6.11 15.23 -24.30
CA PRO A 125 5.67 14.35 -23.25
C PRO A 125 4.29 14.79 -22.76
N ARG A 126 3.35 13.84 -22.67
CA ARG A 126 1.95 14.06 -22.24
C ARG A 126 1.89 14.49 -20.78
N ILE A 127 2.11 15.79 -20.54
CA ILE A 127 2.21 16.43 -19.23
C ILE A 127 1.15 17.53 -19.15
N ARG A 128 0.42 17.57 -18.03
CA ARG A 128 -0.47 18.68 -17.68
C ARG A 128 0.11 19.44 -16.50
N ASN A 129 0.24 20.75 -16.63
CA ASN A 129 0.70 21.62 -15.55
C ASN A 129 -0.51 22.02 -14.69
N VAL A 130 -0.42 21.83 -13.38
CA VAL A 130 -1.43 22.28 -12.41
C VAL A 130 -0.75 23.11 -11.34
N GLN A 131 -1.35 24.23 -10.95
CA GLN A 131 -0.85 25.05 -9.85
C GLN A 131 -1.40 24.53 -8.51
N ILE A 132 -0.49 24.25 -7.56
CA ILE A 132 -0.81 23.83 -6.20
C ILE A 132 0.05 24.70 -5.28
N ASN A 133 -0.58 25.48 -4.38
CA ASN A 133 0.13 26.37 -3.45
C ASN A 133 1.17 27.26 -4.14
N ASN A 134 0.78 27.89 -5.25
CA ASN A 134 1.61 28.75 -6.10
C ASN A 134 2.83 28.06 -6.75
N GLN A 135 2.88 26.72 -6.73
CA GLN A 135 3.90 25.93 -7.43
C GLN A 135 3.29 25.17 -8.61
N ILE A 136 3.98 25.16 -9.75
CA ILE A 136 3.56 24.41 -10.93
C ILE A 136 4.00 22.95 -10.78
N VAL A 137 3.02 22.05 -10.64
CA VAL A 137 3.24 20.60 -10.56
C VAL A 137 2.91 19.96 -11.91
N LYS A 138 3.86 19.19 -12.44
CA LYS A 138 3.75 18.47 -13.70
C LYS A 138 3.06 17.11 -13.49
N LEU A 139 1.81 16.98 -13.94
CA LEU A 139 1.07 15.72 -13.93
C LEU A 139 1.42 14.88 -15.16
N LYS A 140 1.75 13.61 -14.94
CA LYS A 140 2.11 12.69 -16.03
C LYS A 140 0.91 11.83 -16.43
N TYR A 141 0.63 11.73 -17.72
CA TYR A 141 -0.40 10.83 -18.24
C TYR A 141 -0.06 9.35 -17.96
N CYS A 142 -1.07 8.53 -17.69
CA CYS A 142 -0.95 7.07 -17.60
C CYS A 142 -1.70 6.41 -18.75
N TYR A 143 -0.98 5.72 -19.63
CA TYR A 143 -1.56 5.05 -20.81
C TYR A 143 -2.50 3.90 -20.46
N THR A 144 -2.26 3.20 -19.36
CA THR A 144 -3.07 2.05 -18.94
C THR A 144 -4.38 2.47 -18.28
N CYS A 145 -4.32 3.47 -17.39
CA CYS A 145 -5.48 3.95 -16.64
C CYS A 145 -6.20 5.09 -17.36
N LYS A 146 -5.62 5.65 -18.43
CA LYS A 146 -6.14 6.74 -19.25
C LYS A 146 -6.47 8.02 -18.46
N ILE A 147 -5.69 8.28 -17.42
CA ILE A 147 -5.82 9.46 -16.55
C ILE A 147 -4.52 10.27 -16.50
N PHE A 148 -4.64 11.58 -16.30
CA PHE A 148 -3.54 12.37 -15.76
C PHE A 148 -3.40 12.04 -14.27
N ARG A 149 -2.24 11.47 -13.90
CA ARG A 149 -2.00 11.02 -12.52
C ARG A 149 -2.01 12.23 -11.58
N PRO A 150 -2.83 12.23 -10.51
CA PRO A 150 -2.75 13.24 -9.46
C PRO A 150 -1.33 13.35 -8.88
N PRO A 151 -0.99 14.47 -8.23
CA PRO A 151 0.29 14.63 -7.55
C PRO A 151 0.59 13.44 -6.63
N ARG A 152 1.85 13.00 -6.61
CA ARG A 152 2.33 11.86 -5.81
C ARG A 152 1.71 10.49 -6.18
N ALA A 153 0.80 10.42 -7.15
CA ALA A 153 0.27 9.15 -7.65
C ALA A 153 1.24 8.48 -8.65
N SER A 154 1.32 7.16 -8.64
CA SER A 154 2.12 6.40 -9.60
C SER A 154 1.41 5.12 -10.03
N HIS A 155 1.69 4.66 -11.25
CA HIS A 155 1.16 3.41 -11.77
C HIS A 155 2.05 2.26 -11.33
N CYS A 156 1.48 1.24 -10.70
CA CYS A 156 2.15 -0.01 -10.38
C CYS A 156 1.80 -1.05 -11.45
N SER A 157 2.80 -1.50 -12.21
CA SER A 157 2.62 -2.51 -13.28
C SER A 157 2.27 -3.91 -12.74
N ILE A 158 2.61 -4.21 -11.49
CA ILE A 158 2.30 -5.50 -10.85
C ILE A 158 0.82 -5.58 -10.51
N CYS A 159 0.27 -4.54 -9.86
CA CYS A 159 -1.15 -4.44 -9.55
C CYS A 159 -1.99 -3.95 -10.75
N ASP A 160 -1.36 -3.41 -11.78
CA ASP A 160 -1.97 -2.83 -12.98
C ASP A 160 -2.95 -1.68 -12.67
N ASN A 161 -2.56 -0.84 -11.72
CA ASN A 161 -3.39 0.22 -11.17
C ASN A 161 -2.56 1.46 -10.79
N CYS A 162 -3.15 2.64 -10.97
CA CYS A 162 -2.63 3.87 -10.38
C CYS A 162 -3.01 3.92 -8.90
N VAL A 163 -2.04 4.22 -8.04
CA VAL A 163 -2.23 4.34 -6.59
C VAL A 163 -1.90 5.77 -6.16
N GLU A 164 -2.79 6.37 -5.38
CA GLU A 164 -2.61 7.70 -4.79
C GLU A 164 -1.55 7.67 -3.69
N ARG A 165 -0.70 8.71 -3.64
CA ARG A 165 0.48 8.80 -2.75
C ARG A 165 1.23 7.46 -2.71
N PHE A 166 1.56 6.95 -3.91
CA PHE A 166 2.18 5.64 -4.07
C PHE A 166 3.57 5.65 -3.42
N ASP A 167 3.78 4.72 -2.50
CA ASP A 167 5.07 4.56 -1.84
C ASP A 167 5.90 3.48 -2.53
N HIS A 168 5.42 2.25 -2.53
CA HIS A 168 6.04 1.13 -3.24
C HIS A 168 5.07 -0.05 -3.40
N HIS A 169 5.47 -1.02 -4.22
CA HIS A 169 4.85 -2.34 -4.20
C HIS A 169 5.64 -3.24 -3.26
N CYS A 170 4.98 -3.85 -2.27
CA CYS A 170 5.65 -4.67 -1.27
C CYS A 170 5.23 -6.14 -1.41
N PRO A 171 6.14 -7.03 -1.86
CA PRO A 171 5.86 -8.46 -1.93
C PRO A 171 5.56 -9.08 -0.56
N TRP A 172 6.22 -8.60 0.50
CA TRP A 172 6.08 -9.11 1.89
C TRP A 172 4.67 -8.89 2.46
N VAL A 173 4.02 -7.79 2.12
CA VAL A 173 2.60 -7.58 2.48
C VAL A 173 1.64 -8.08 1.40
N GLY A 174 2.15 -8.48 0.22
CA GLY A 174 1.33 -8.94 -0.91
C GLY A 174 0.41 -7.86 -1.48
N ASN A 175 0.80 -6.58 -1.39
CA ASN A 175 -0.01 -5.46 -1.87
C ASN A 175 0.85 -4.20 -2.12
N CYS A 176 0.29 -3.19 -2.79
CA CYS A 176 0.88 -1.86 -2.81
C CYS A 176 0.76 -1.18 -1.45
N VAL A 177 1.72 -0.33 -1.12
CA VAL A 177 1.66 0.61 -0.01
C VAL A 177 1.43 2.01 -0.59
N GLY A 178 0.37 2.67 -0.13
CA GLY A 178 -0.05 3.99 -0.61
C GLY A 178 -0.85 4.76 0.43
N LYS A 179 -1.54 5.83 0.01
CA LYS A 179 -2.21 6.79 0.91
C LYS A 179 -3.06 6.15 2.01
N ARG A 180 -3.83 5.11 1.68
CA ARG A 180 -4.85 4.56 2.58
C ARG A 180 -4.33 3.51 3.56
N ASN A 181 -3.22 2.86 3.25
CA ASN A 181 -2.68 1.76 4.06
C ASN A 181 -1.28 2.01 4.62
N TYR A 182 -0.61 3.10 4.23
CA TYR A 182 0.74 3.46 4.71
C TYR A 182 0.86 3.48 6.24
N ARG A 183 -0.15 4.03 6.95
CA ARG A 183 -0.14 4.07 8.43
C ARG A 183 -0.06 2.68 9.06
N TYR A 184 -0.77 1.70 8.48
CA TYR A 184 -0.79 0.33 8.98
C TYR A 184 0.50 -0.39 8.62
N PHE A 185 1.05 -0.11 7.45
CA PHE A 185 2.36 -0.62 7.03
C PHE A 185 3.45 -0.18 8.02
N TYR A 186 3.48 1.11 8.37
CA TYR A 186 4.46 1.62 9.33
C TYR A 186 4.27 1.03 10.73
N LEU A 187 3.03 0.95 11.22
CA LEU A 187 2.74 0.33 12.52
C LEU A 187 3.09 -1.17 12.51
N PHE A 188 2.91 -1.86 11.39
CA PHE A 188 3.35 -3.24 11.20
C PHE A 188 4.88 -3.36 11.31
N THR A 189 5.66 -2.56 10.56
CA THR A 189 7.13 -2.64 10.61
C THR A 189 7.68 -2.26 11.98
N LEU A 190 7.10 -1.24 12.61
CA LEU A 190 7.49 -0.79 13.95
C LEU A 190 7.20 -1.87 15.00
N SER A 191 5.97 -2.38 15.05
CA SER A 191 5.61 -3.43 16.01
C SER A 191 6.35 -4.74 15.75
N LEU A 192 6.62 -5.09 14.49
CA LEU A 192 7.44 -6.26 14.15
C LEU A 192 8.89 -6.09 14.61
N SER A 193 9.45 -4.88 14.49
CA SER A 193 10.77 -4.56 15.05
C SER A 193 10.79 -4.77 16.56
N LEU A 194 9.79 -4.22 17.27
CA LEU A 194 9.66 -4.38 18.71
C LEU A 194 9.50 -5.86 19.10
N LEU A 195 8.69 -6.63 18.37
CA LEU A 195 8.49 -8.06 18.61
C LEU A 195 9.79 -8.85 18.42
N THR A 196 10.53 -8.55 17.36
CA THR A 196 11.79 -9.24 17.06
C THR A 196 12.86 -8.90 18.10
N ILE A 197 12.98 -7.62 18.51
CA ILE A 197 13.87 -7.20 19.60
C ILE A 197 13.50 -7.90 20.91
N TYR A 198 12.19 -7.99 21.20
CA TYR A 198 11.67 -8.62 22.40
C TYR A 198 12.05 -10.10 22.46
N ILE A 199 11.70 -10.88 21.42
CA ILE A 199 12.03 -12.30 21.31
C ILE A 199 13.53 -12.51 21.39
N PHE A 200 14.31 -11.77 20.60
CA PHE A 200 15.77 -11.90 20.58
C PHE A 200 16.39 -11.64 21.97
N SER A 201 15.92 -10.62 22.68
CA SER A 201 16.43 -10.29 24.01
C SER A 201 16.13 -11.40 25.03
N PHE A 202 14.91 -11.96 25.00
CA PHE A 202 14.53 -13.05 25.90
C PHE A 202 15.17 -14.39 25.55
N ASP A 203 15.44 -14.66 24.27
CA ASP A 203 16.23 -15.82 23.85
C ASP A 203 17.66 -15.73 24.43
N ILE A 204 18.30 -14.56 24.36
CA ILE A 204 19.63 -14.35 24.97
C ILE A 204 19.57 -14.53 26.49
N VAL A 205 18.56 -13.97 27.17
CA VAL A 205 18.37 -14.16 28.61
C VAL A 205 18.23 -15.64 28.96
N HIS A 206 17.44 -16.41 28.22
CA HIS A 206 17.28 -17.85 28.45
C HIS A 206 18.62 -18.59 28.28
N ILE A 207 19.37 -18.31 27.20
CA ILE A 207 20.69 -18.92 26.98
C ILE A 207 21.65 -18.58 28.13
N VAL A 208 21.70 -17.32 28.56
CA VAL A 208 22.56 -16.88 29.67
C VAL A 208 22.17 -17.61 30.96
N MET A 209 20.88 -17.67 31.29
CA MET A 209 20.40 -18.37 32.48
C MET A 209 20.70 -19.87 32.46
N ARG A 210 20.60 -20.54 31.30
CA ARG A 210 21.01 -21.96 31.17
C ARG A 210 22.52 -22.10 31.33
N SER A 211 23.29 -21.20 30.74
CA SER A 211 24.76 -21.23 30.81
C SER A 211 25.29 -21.08 32.24
N MET A 212 24.60 -20.31 33.08
CA MET A 212 24.92 -20.19 34.51
C MET A 212 24.67 -21.48 35.30
N LYS A 213 23.73 -22.33 34.87
CA LYS A 213 23.39 -23.59 35.56
C LYS A 213 24.29 -24.75 35.14
N THR A 214 24.55 -24.91 33.85
CA THR A 214 25.26 -26.08 33.28
C THR A 214 26.70 -25.79 32.87
N GLY A 215 27.16 -24.55 33.01
CA GLY A 215 28.41 -24.06 32.44
C GLY A 215 28.28 -23.68 30.97
N PHE A 216 29.07 -22.67 30.55
CA PHE A 216 29.00 -22.07 29.21
C PHE A 216 29.27 -23.06 28.07
N VAL A 217 30.29 -23.92 28.22
CA VAL A 217 30.69 -24.90 27.20
C VAL A 217 29.62 -25.98 26.99
N SER A 218 28.99 -26.45 28.07
CA SER A 218 27.93 -27.45 28.00
C SER A 218 26.65 -26.84 27.40
N ALA A 219 26.28 -25.63 27.83
CA ALA A 219 25.17 -24.89 27.25
C ALA A 219 25.40 -24.68 25.75
N LEU A 220 26.59 -24.26 25.32
CA LEU A 220 26.93 -24.07 23.91
C LEU A 220 27.04 -25.36 23.09
N LYS A 221 27.25 -26.53 23.68
CA LYS A 221 27.23 -27.81 22.94
C LYS A 221 25.82 -28.33 22.72
N GLU A 222 24.94 -28.10 23.68
CA GLU A 222 23.51 -28.41 23.54
C GLU A 222 22.80 -27.39 22.64
N THR A 223 23.22 -26.13 22.66
CA THR A 223 22.53 -25.02 21.99
C THR A 223 22.41 -25.20 20.45
N PRO A 224 23.45 -25.53 19.66
CA PRO A 224 23.40 -25.59 18.20
C PRO A 224 22.32 -26.51 17.61
N GLY A 225 21.98 -27.58 18.33
CA GLY A 225 20.93 -28.53 17.93
C GLY A 225 19.53 -28.18 18.46
N THR A 226 19.42 -27.22 19.38
CA THR A 226 18.18 -26.91 20.10
C THR A 226 17.41 -25.73 19.49
N TYR A 227 16.11 -25.70 19.74
CA TYR A 227 15.18 -24.66 19.30
C TYR A 227 15.64 -23.21 19.61
N PRO A 228 16.17 -22.85 20.80
CA PRO A 228 16.63 -21.49 21.10
C PRO A 228 17.68 -20.99 20.09
N PHE A 229 18.64 -21.83 19.68
CA PHE A 229 19.67 -21.40 18.72
C PHE A 229 19.07 -21.07 17.35
N ARG A 230 18.11 -21.88 16.87
CA ARG A 230 17.43 -21.64 15.60
C ARG A 230 16.64 -20.33 15.65
N THR A 231 15.94 -20.07 16.76
CA THR A 231 15.20 -18.82 16.97
C THR A 231 16.13 -17.61 17.00
N VAL A 232 17.27 -17.68 17.69
CA VAL A 232 18.27 -16.60 17.74
C VAL A 232 18.83 -16.28 16.36
N VAL A 233 19.17 -17.29 15.56
CA VAL A 233 19.71 -17.09 14.21
C VAL A 233 18.67 -16.41 13.30
N VAL A 234 17.42 -16.90 13.31
CA VAL A 234 16.34 -16.29 12.52
C VAL A 234 16.08 -14.85 12.97
N CYS A 235 16.03 -14.61 14.29
CA CYS A 235 15.84 -13.28 14.85
C CYS A 235 17.00 -12.34 14.51
N PHE A 236 18.26 -12.81 14.52
CA PHE A 236 19.41 -11.98 14.18
C PHE A 236 19.31 -11.41 12.76
N PHE A 237 19.06 -12.27 11.76
CA PHE A 237 18.92 -11.81 10.37
C PHE A 237 17.67 -10.95 10.16
N THR A 238 16.57 -11.30 10.81
CA THR A 238 15.31 -10.55 10.71
C THR A 238 15.42 -9.18 11.37
N LEU A 239 16.10 -9.08 12.51
CA LEU A 239 16.26 -7.87 13.31
C LEU A 239 16.92 -6.76 12.47
N TRP A 240 18.08 -7.03 11.89
CA TRP A 240 18.81 -6.03 11.08
C TRP A 240 17.99 -5.54 9.90
N SER A 241 17.26 -6.45 9.23
CA SER A 241 16.42 -6.09 8.08
C SER A 241 15.22 -5.22 8.49
N VAL A 242 14.45 -5.64 9.51
CA VAL A 242 13.19 -4.98 9.88
C VAL A 242 13.44 -3.68 10.64
N VAL A 243 14.45 -3.63 11.52
CA VAL A 243 14.82 -2.39 12.24
C VAL A 243 15.35 -1.35 11.25
N GLY A 244 16.20 -1.76 10.30
CA GLY A 244 16.69 -0.87 9.25
C GLY A 244 15.56 -0.28 8.40
N LEU A 245 14.60 -1.12 7.98
CA LEU A 245 13.43 -0.67 7.24
C LEU A 245 12.56 0.30 8.06
N THR A 246 12.35 0.02 9.34
CA THR A 246 11.59 0.91 10.24
C THR A 246 12.28 2.25 10.42
N GLY A 247 13.62 2.26 10.57
CA GLY A 247 14.42 3.48 10.61
C GLY A 247 14.29 4.30 9.33
N PHE A 248 14.41 3.66 8.16
CA PHE A 248 14.24 4.31 6.86
C PHE A 248 12.84 4.94 6.70
N HIS A 249 11.78 4.21 7.04
CA HIS A 249 10.44 4.79 6.96
C HIS A 249 10.19 5.88 8.00
N THR A 250 10.82 5.80 9.18
CA THR A 250 10.77 6.88 10.18
C THR A 250 11.41 8.16 9.64
N TYR A 251 12.55 8.03 8.93
CA TYR A 251 13.18 9.13 8.21
C TYR A 251 12.25 9.73 7.14
N LEU A 252 11.64 8.90 6.29
CA LEU A 252 10.71 9.35 5.25
C LEU A 252 9.49 10.08 5.82
N ILE A 253 8.90 9.56 6.90
CA ILE A 253 7.77 10.19 7.59
C ILE A 253 8.19 11.55 8.16
N SER A 254 9.38 11.65 8.75
CA SER A 254 9.89 12.92 9.30
C SER A 254 10.01 14.03 8.24
N LEU A 255 10.16 13.65 6.96
CA LEU A 255 10.26 14.55 5.82
C LEU A 255 8.96 14.69 5.01
N ASN A 256 7.87 14.02 5.42
CA ASN A 256 6.64 13.84 4.63
C ASN A 256 6.91 13.43 3.17
N GLN A 257 7.79 12.46 3.00
CA GLN A 257 8.25 11.97 1.72
C GLN A 257 7.90 10.49 1.56
N THR A 258 7.57 10.07 0.34
CA THR A 258 7.40 8.64 0.02
C THR A 258 8.71 8.03 -0.47
N THR A 259 8.85 6.71 -0.36
CA THR A 259 9.99 5.95 -0.90
C THR A 259 10.17 6.20 -2.40
N ASN A 260 9.06 6.24 -3.14
CA ASN A 260 9.05 6.55 -4.57
C ASN A 260 9.55 7.97 -4.88
N GLU A 261 9.26 8.95 -4.03
CA GLU A 261 9.78 10.32 -4.19
C GLU A 261 11.27 10.40 -3.89
N ASP A 262 11.73 9.67 -2.88
CA ASP A 262 13.14 9.58 -2.47
C ASP A 262 14.02 8.94 -3.54
N ILE A 263 13.65 7.75 -4.01
CA ILE A 263 14.39 7.02 -5.05
C ILE A 263 14.48 7.83 -6.34
N LYS A 264 13.43 8.60 -6.67
CA LYS A 264 13.44 9.49 -7.85
C LYS A 264 14.22 10.79 -7.63
N GLY A 265 14.68 11.06 -6.41
CA GLY A 265 15.33 12.32 -6.06
C GLY A 265 14.41 13.53 -6.28
N SER A 266 13.10 13.37 -6.08
CA SER A 266 12.09 14.38 -6.45
C SER A 266 12.35 15.73 -5.77
N TRP A 267 12.89 15.68 -4.55
CA TRP A 267 13.19 16.84 -3.70
C TRP A 267 14.69 17.00 -3.40
N SER A 268 15.55 16.27 -4.12
CA SER A 268 17.00 16.36 -3.94
C SER A 268 17.54 17.66 -4.55
N GLY A 269 18.61 18.22 -3.96
CA GLY A 269 19.17 19.55 -4.27
C GLY A 269 19.53 19.81 -5.74
N LYS A 270 19.63 18.75 -6.57
CA LYS A 270 19.79 18.88 -8.04
C LYS A 270 18.62 19.62 -8.70
N ASN A 271 17.41 19.53 -8.16
CA ASN A 271 16.23 20.19 -8.73
C ASN A 271 15.90 21.54 -8.08
N ARG A 272 16.59 21.95 -7.00
CA ARG A 272 16.31 23.17 -6.19
C ARG A 272 14.85 23.35 -5.71
N VAL A 273 14.00 22.33 -5.84
CA VAL A 273 12.60 22.37 -5.38
C VAL A 273 12.54 21.83 -3.95
N GLN A 274 12.17 22.69 -3.00
CA GLN A 274 11.88 22.27 -1.62
C GLN A 274 10.60 21.44 -1.58
N ASN A 275 10.56 20.37 -0.76
CA ASN A 275 9.37 19.53 -0.61
C ASN A 275 8.16 20.36 -0.12
N PRO A 276 7.13 20.59 -0.96
CA PRO A 276 5.98 21.43 -0.61
C PRO A 276 5.02 20.75 0.36
N TYR A 277 5.13 19.42 0.53
CA TYR A 277 4.29 18.65 1.44
C TYR A 277 4.86 18.62 2.87
N SER A 278 6.09 19.05 3.09
CA SER A 278 6.68 19.05 4.43
C SER A 278 6.24 20.28 5.22
N HIS A 279 5.77 20.06 6.46
CA HIS A 279 5.45 21.12 7.41
C HIS A 279 6.69 21.77 8.05
N LYS A 280 7.91 21.41 7.61
CA LYS A 280 9.20 21.84 8.21
C LYS A 280 9.31 21.55 9.71
N ASN A 281 8.48 20.63 10.21
CA ASN A 281 8.45 20.20 11.59
C ASN A 281 8.19 18.69 11.63
N VAL A 282 9.12 17.95 12.22
CA VAL A 282 9.09 16.48 12.27
C VAL A 282 7.83 15.96 12.95
N LEU A 283 7.43 16.55 14.08
CA LEU A 283 6.26 16.10 14.83
C LEU A 283 4.97 16.33 14.03
N LYS A 284 4.85 17.48 13.34
CA LYS A 284 3.70 17.76 12.47
C LYS A 284 3.62 16.77 11.31
N ASN A 285 4.76 16.48 10.66
CA ASN A 285 4.83 15.49 9.58
C ASN A 285 4.43 14.09 10.07
N CYS A 286 4.95 13.66 11.23
CA CYS A 286 4.57 12.39 11.84
C CYS A 286 3.07 12.33 12.18
N CYS A 287 2.52 13.40 12.77
CA CYS A 287 1.11 13.48 13.13
C CYS A 287 0.19 13.43 11.91
N GLU A 288 0.53 14.14 10.83
CA GLU A 288 -0.23 14.10 9.57
C GLU A 288 -0.31 12.67 9.00
N VAL A 289 0.81 11.94 9.02
CA VAL A 289 0.88 10.59 8.43
C VAL A 289 0.25 9.53 9.34
N LEU A 290 0.50 9.59 10.65
CA LEU A 290 0.13 8.54 11.60
C LEU A 290 -1.23 8.78 12.25
N CYS A 291 -1.54 10.04 12.57
CA CYS A 291 -2.76 10.45 13.28
C CYS A 291 -3.78 11.13 12.37
N GLY A 292 -3.47 11.34 11.09
CA GLY A 292 -4.38 11.95 10.13
C GLY A 292 -5.66 11.14 9.88
N PRO A 293 -6.73 11.78 9.39
CA PRO A 293 -8.01 11.14 9.14
C PRO A 293 -7.88 9.97 8.16
N VAL A 294 -8.74 8.96 8.30
CA VAL A 294 -8.82 7.85 7.33
C VAL A 294 -9.49 8.38 6.07
N TYR A 295 -8.74 8.40 4.96
CA TYR A 295 -9.29 8.79 3.66
C TYR A 295 -10.41 7.83 3.24
N PRO A 296 -11.44 8.28 2.49
CA PRO A 296 -12.47 7.41 1.90
C PRO A 296 -11.97 6.72 0.62
N SER A 297 -12.54 5.56 0.28
CA SER A 297 -12.12 4.78 -0.90
C SER A 297 -12.89 5.28 -2.11
N VAL A 298 -12.20 5.59 -3.19
CA VAL A 298 -12.81 6.07 -4.43
C VAL A 298 -13.42 4.95 -5.27
N LEU A 299 -13.09 3.68 -4.98
CA LEU A 299 -13.54 2.53 -5.77
C LEU A 299 -14.92 2.00 -5.36
N ASP A 300 -15.43 2.36 -4.18
CA ASP A 300 -16.65 1.79 -3.58
C ASP A 300 -16.83 0.29 -3.91
N ARG A 301 -15.86 -0.53 -3.49
CA ARG A 301 -15.72 -1.93 -3.94
C ARG A 301 -17.01 -2.75 -3.76
N ARG A 302 -17.76 -2.51 -2.68
CA ARG A 302 -18.97 -3.27 -2.31
C ARG A 302 -20.24 -2.69 -2.94
N GLY A 303 -20.16 -1.50 -3.54
CA GLY A 303 -21.25 -0.90 -4.30
C GLY A 303 -21.72 -1.82 -5.43
N LEU A 304 -23.00 -1.71 -5.75
CA LEU A 304 -23.56 -2.37 -6.93
C LEU A 304 -23.24 -1.53 -8.16
N LEU A 305 -23.02 -2.19 -9.29
CA LEU A 305 -22.99 -1.53 -10.58
C LEU A 305 -24.42 -1.24 -11.01
N GLU A 306 -24.70 0.02 -11.32
CA GLU A 306 -25.99 0.39 -11.91
C GLU A 306 -26.15 -0.28 -13.30
N SER A 307 -27.36 -0.73 -13.61
CA SER A 307 -27.66 -1.48 -14.85
C SER A 307 -27.35 -0.71 -16.15
N SER A 308 -27.21 0.62 -16.09
CA SER A 308 -26.78 1.48 -17.21
C SER A 308 -25.29 1.31 -17.55
N ALA A 309 -24.42 1.08 -16.56
CA ALA A 309 -22.98 0.86 -16.78
C ALA A 309 -22.67 -0.53 -17.41
N ILE A 310 -23.60 -1.48 -17.28
CA ILE A 310 -23.47 -2.82 -17.88
C ILE A 310 -23.61 -2.76 -19.42
N LYS A 311 -24.35 -1.77 -19.95
CA LYS A 311 -24.55 -1.60 -21.39
C LYS A 311 -23.40 -0.87 -22.10
N GLY A 312 -22.63 -0.04 -21.40
CA GLY A 312 -21.52 0.74 -21.97
C GLY A 312 -20.21 -0.03 -22.21
N ILE A 313 -20.18 -1.34 -21.98
CA ILE A 313 -18.99 -2.20 -22.15
C ILE A 313 -19.04 -3.00 -23.47
N GLN A 314 -20.16 -2.95 -24.21
CA GLN A 314 -20.19 -3.45 -25.59
C GLN A 314 -19.79 -2.32 -26.56
N PRO A 315 -19.05 -2.61 -27.64
CA PRO A 315 -18.69 -1.59 -28.62
C PRO A 315 -19.97 -1.05 -29.25
N ALA A 316 -20.34 0.17 -28.88
CA ALA A 316 -21.47 0.87 -29.48
C ALA A 316 -21.08 1.22 -30.91
N ALA A 317 -21.78 0.61 -31.86
CA ALA A 317 -21.79 1.02 -33.24
C ALA A 317 -22.23 2.49 -33.34
N THR A 318 -21.61 3.16 -34.31
CA THR A 318 -21.79 4.53 -34.79
C THR A 318 -23.16 5.14 -34.49
N ALA A 319 -23.19 6.15 -33.62
CA ALA A 319 -24.30 7.10 -33.52
C ALA A 319 -23.73 8.52 -33.37
N THR A 320 -23.90 9.29 -34.44
CA THR A 320 -23.70 10.75 -34.51
C THR A 320 -24.64 11.46 -33.55
N VAL A 321 -24.13 12.26 -32.60
CA VAL A 321 -24.93 13.28 -31.92
C VAL A 321 -24.11 14.56 -31.68
N SER A 322 -24.81 15.65 -31.97
CA SER A 322 -24.49 17.07 -31.96
C SER A 322 -24.12 17.66 -30.60
N LYS A 323 -23.33 18.74 -30.71
CA LYS A 323 -22.85 19.72 -29.72
C LYS A 323 -23.79 20.03 -28.54
N SER A 324 -23.23 19.98 -27.33
CA SER A 324 -23.45 20.99 -26.27
C SER A 324 -22.21 21.00 -25.35
N THR A 325 -21.34 21.99 -25.53
CA THR A 325 -19.97 22.05 -24.99
C THR A 325 -19.83 22.51 -23.54
N ASP A 326 -20.91 22.96 -22.88
CA ASP A 326 -20.75 23.66 -21.59
C ASP A 326 -21.09 22.83 -20.34
N SER A 327 -21.79 21.70 -20.47
CA SER A 327 -22.22 20.88 -19.31
C SER A 327 -21.25 19.75 -18.94
N VAL A 328 -20.34 19.36 -19.86
CA VAL A 328 -19.36 18.28 -19.63
C VAL A 328 -18.13 18.78 -18.87
N GLN A 329 -17.79 20.07 -19.01
CA GLN A 329 -16.61 20.68 -18.41
C GLN A 329 -16.71 20.80 -16.88
N GLN A 330 -17.93 20.87 -16.34
CA GLN A 330 -18.18 20.99 -14.89
C GLN A 330 -18.21 19.62 -14.17
N ILE A 331 -18.47 18.53 -14.89
CA ILE A 331 -18.57 17.18 -14.33
C ILE A 331 -17.19 16.48 -14.30
N SER A 332 -16.32 16.71 -15.29
CA SER A 332 -15.02 16.01 -15.38
C SER A 332 -13.97 16.50 -14.38
N VAL A 333 -14.02 17.78 -13.97
CA VAL A 333 -13.14 18.35 -12.94
C VAL A 333 -13.58 17.87 -11.54
N SER A 334 -14.86 17.56 -11.34
CA SER A 334 -15.43 17.37 -10.00
C SER A 334 -15.14 16.02 -9.34
N ARG A 335 -14.78 14.96 -10.08
CA ARG A 335 -14.49 13.64 -9.46
C ARG A 335 -13.05 13.39 -9.05
N LEU A 336 -12.08 14.04 -9.69
CA LEU A 336 -10.64 13.81 -9.43
C LEU A 336 -9.92 15.02 -8.84
N VAL A 337 -10.42 16.24 -9.02
CA VAL A 337 -9.74 17.46 -8.56
C VAL A 337 -10.27 17.93 -7.19
N LEU A 338 -11.56 17.76 -6.90
CA LEU A 338 -12.15 18.21 -5.62
C LEU A 338 -11.73 17.37 -4.41
N HIS A 339 -11.27 16.13 -4.58
CA HIS A 339 -10.83 15.28 -3.46
C HIS A 339 -9.34 15.41 -3.11
N SER A 340 -8.54 16.07 -3.96
CA SER A 340 -7.09 16.25 -3.77
C SER A 340 -6.68 17.71 -3.50
N LEU A 341 -7.62 18.66 -3.49
CA LEU A 341 -7.35 20.08 -3.21
C LEU A 341 -7.70 20.54 -1.78
N HIS A 342 -8.22 19.66 -0.94
CA HIS A 342 -8.34 19.91 0.50
C HIS A 342 -7.21 19.21 1.26
N CYS A 343 -5.99 19.72 1.10
CA CYS A 343 -4.89 19.62 2.06
C CYS A 343 -4.14 20.95 2.06
#